data_AF-A0A849GBG1-F1
#
_entry.id   AF-A0A849GBG1-F1
#
_cell.length_a   1.000
_cell.length_b   1.000
_cell.length_c   1.000
_cell.angle_alpha   90.00
_cell.angle_beta   90.00
_cell.angle_gamma   90.00
#
_symmetry.space_group_name_H-M   'P 1'
#
loop_
_entity.id
_entity.type
_entity.pdbx_description
1 polymer ?
#
loop_
_entity_poly.entity_id
_entity_poly.type
_entity_poly.pdbx_seq_one_letter_code
_entity_poly.pdbx_strand_id
1 'polypeptide(L)'
;MRWKDIEYSGWGRVRKGTSAVARPERASSLAAIVRERPAPAIGQRRSYGDACLNSGGDAIDMTRLDRVLSFDAETGLTEVEGGLEIGQLLKIFASEGWLPPVMPGT
;
A
#
# COMPACT_ATOMS: atom_id res chain seq x y z
N MET A 1 -11.84 8.96 -12.70
CA MET A 1 -12.20 7.56 -13.01
C MET A 1 -11.70 6.71 -11.84
N ARG A 2 -12.55 5.89 -11.20
CA ARG A 2 -12.17 5.14 -9.98
C ARG A 2 -11.30 3.91 -10.28
N TRP A 3 -11.39 3.38 -11.50
CA TRP A 3 -10.68 2.18 -11.97
C TRP A 3 -9.94 2.50 -13.26
N LYS A 4 -8.77 1.88 -13.46
CA LYS A 4 -7.99 1.98 -14.69
C LYS A 4 -7.35 0.64 -15.01
N ASP A 5 -7.48 0.18 -16.25
CA ASP A 5 -6.74 -0.99 -16.72
C ASP A 5 -5.26 -0.67 -16.79
N ILE A 6 -4.46 -1.46 -16.08
CA ILE A 6 -3.01 -1.35 -16.08
C ILE A 6 -2.37 -2.72 -16.26
N GLU A 7 -1.27 -2.77 -17.00
CA GLU A 7 -0.32 -3.89 -16.95
C GLU A 7 0.68 -3.62 -15.81
N TYR A 8 0.93 -4.62 -14.97
CA TYR A 8 1.85 -4.52 -13.85
C TYR A 8 2.51 -5.87 -13.54
N SER A 9 3.57 -5.82 -12.74
CA SER A 9 4.35 -6.98 -12.31
C SER A 9 4.77 -6.82 -10.86
N GLY A 10 5.13 -7.94 -10.22
CA GLY A 10 5.96 -7.91 -9.01
C GLY A 10 7.38 -7.47 -9.31
N TRP A 11 8.20 -7.34 -8.27
CA TRP A 11 9.54 -6.75 -8.38
C TRP A 11 10.47 -7.50 -9.34
N GLY A 12 10.31 -8.82 -9.44
CA GLY A 12 11.13 -9.68 -10.30
C GLY A 12 10.81 -9.53 -11.79
N ARG A 13 9.68 -8.92 -12.17
CA ARG A 13 9.23 -8.72 -13.56
C ARG A 13 9.13 -9.99 -14.41
N VAL A 14 9.12 -11.17 -13.78
CA VAL A 14 9.05 -12.47 -14.46
C VAL A 14 7.65 -12.73 -15.01
N ARG A 15 6.61 -12.41 -14.22
CA ARG A 15 5.20 -12.48 -14.62
C ARG A 15 4.61 -11.08 -14.68
N LYS A 16 3.77 -10.84 -15.68
CA LYS A 16 2.96 -9.64 -15.83
C LYS A 16 1.48 -10.01 -15.83
N GLY A 17 0.66 -9.09 -15.34
CA GLY A 17 -0.79 -9.22 -15.34
C GLY A 17 -1.45 -7.90 -15.74
N THR A 18 -2.65 -8.00 -16.31
CA THR A 18 -3.51 -6.86 -16.59
C THR A 18 -4.74 -6.94 -15.71
N SER A 19 -5.06 -5.86 -15.01
CA SER A 19 -6.23 -5.75 -14.13
C SER A 19 -6.80 -4.34 -14.19
N ALA A 20 -8.09 -4.21 -13.91
CA ALA A 20 -8.64 -2.91 -13.56
C ALA A 20 -8.21 -2.59 -12.12
N VAL A 21 -7.50 -1.47 -11.94
CA VAL A 21 -6.94 -1.09 -10.64
C VAL A 21 -7.57 0.20 -10.15
N ALA A 22 -8.10 0.17 -8.93
CA ALA A 22 -8.52 1.35 -8.19
C ALA A 22 -7.40 1.87 -7.31
N ARG A 23 -7.38 3.18 -7.06
CA ARG A 23 -6.36 3.83 -6.22
C ARG A 23 -6.99 4.89 -5.31
N PRO A 24 -7.61 4.50 -4.19
CA PRO A 24 -8.24 5.44 -3.27
C PRO A 24 -7.21 6.30 -2.54
N GLU A 25 -7.57 7.57 -2.27
CA GLU A 25 -6.74 8.51 -1.48
C GLU A 25 -7.34 8.82 -0.11
N ARG A 26 -8.49 8.21 0.22
CA ARG A 26 -9.23 8.38 1.48
C ARG A 26 -9.93 7.08 1.88
N ALA A 27 -10.03 6.82 3.18
CA ALA A 27 -10.73 5.65 3.73
C ALA A 27 -12.20 5.56 3.27
N SER A 28 -12.90 6.69 3.11
CA SER A 28 -14.28 6.70 2.60
C SER A 28 -14.38 6.24 1.15
N SER A 29 -13.41 6.61 0.30
CA SER A 29 -13.32 6.14 -1.08
C SER A 29 -13.02 4.64 -1.15
N LEU A 30 -12.12 4.15 -0.28
CA LEU A 30 -11.86 2.71 -0.13
C LEU A 30 -13.11 1.94 0.28
N ALA A 31 -13.84 2.41 1.29
CA ALA A 31 -15.07 1.77 1.76
C ALA A 31 -16.14 1.70 0.65
N ALA A 32 -16.28 2.76 -0.15
CA ALA A 32 -17.17 2.76 -1.30
C ALA A 32 -16.74 1.74 -2.38
N ILE A 33 -15.44 1.68 -2.70
CA ILE A 33 -14.86 0.72 -3.64
C ILE A 33 -15.12 -0.71 -3.18
N VAL A 34 -14.80 -1.05 -1.93
CA VAL A 34 -14.96 -2.42 -1.40
C VAL A 34 -16.43 -2.86 -1.37
N ARG A 35 -17.37 -1.93 -1.10
CA ARG A 35 -18.81 -2.21 -1.13
C ARG A 35 -19.33 -2.50 -2.54
N GLU A 36 -18.84 -1.76 -3.52
CA GLU A 36 -19.29 -1.86 -4.92
C GLU A 36 -18.61 -3.03 -5.65
N ARG A 37 -17.30 -3.19 -5.45
CA ARG A 37 -16.44 -4.09 -6.22
C ARG A 37 -15.24 -4.52 -5.35
N PRO A 38 -15.44 -5.49 -4.44
CA PRO A 38 -14.39 -5.97 -3.55
C PRO A 38 -13.26 -6.62 -4.35
N ALA A 39 -12.02 -6.30 -4.01
CA ALA A 39 -10.84 -6.83 -4.68
C ALA A 39 -9.63 -6.86 -3.74
N PRO A 40 -8.60 -7.68 -4.04
CA PRO A 40 -7.38 -7.73 -3.24
C PRO A 40 -6.67 -6.37 -3.15
N ALA A 41 -6.13 -6.07 -1.97
CA ALA A 41 -5.26 -4.93 -1.76
C ALA A 41 -3.84 -5.22 -2.29
N ILE A 42 -3.24 -4.25 -2.97
CA ILE A 42 -1.86 -4.30 -3.42
C ILE A 42 -1.10 -3.07 -2.90
N GLY A 43 0.13 -3.28 -2.45
CA GLY A 43 1.02 -2.21 -1.99
C GLY A 43 2.07 -1.85 -3.03
N GLN A 44 3.31 -1.66 -2.58
CA GLN A 44 4.45 -1.22 -3.39
C GLN A 44 4.94 -2.24 -4.44
N ARG A 45 4.32 -3.43 -4.53
CA ARG A 45 4.68 -4.52 -5.46
C ARG A 45 6.16 -4.96 -5.34
N ARG A 46 6.68 -4.94 -4.11
CA ARG A 46 8.08 -5.32 -3.78
C ARG A 46 8.28 -6.83 -3.61
N SER A 47 7.22 -7.61 -3.47
CA SER A 47 7.30 -9.07 -3.61
C SER A 47 7.78 -9.43 -5.02
N TYR A 48 8.75 -10.33 -5.13
CA TYR A 48 9.37 -10.69 -6.40
C TYR A 48 8.44 -11.45 -7.35
N GLY A 49 7.59 -12.31 -6.79
CA GLY A 49 6.67 -13.17 -7.54
C GLY A 49 5.36 -12.49 -7.93
N ASP A 50 4.32 -13.30 -8.06
CA ASP A 50 2.99 -12.90 -8.52
C ASP A 50 2.01 -12.57 -7.38
N ALA A 51 2.48 -12.45 -6.14
CA ALA A 51 1.65 -12.16 -4.98
C ALA A 51 0.81 -10.87 -5.11
N CYS A 52 1.25 -9.92 -5.95
CA CYS A 52 0.49 -8.70 -6.22
C CYS A 52 -0.46 -8.82 -7.42
N LEU A 53 -0.38 -9.87 -8.24
CA LEU A 53 -1.12 -9.98 -9.50
C LEU A 53 -2.52 -10.54 -9.27
N ASN A 54 -3.51 -9.92 -9.91
CA ASN A 54 -4.86 -10.47 -10.06
C ASN A 54 -5.31 -10.37 -11.52
N SER A 55 -4.57 -11.01 -12.42
CA SER A 55 -4.78 -10.93 -13.88
C SER A 55 -6.21 -11.29 -14.27
N GLY A 56 -6.85 -10.44 -15.07
CA GLY A 56 -8.25 -10.60 -15.49
C GLY A 56 -9.29 -10.27 -14.40
N GLY A 57 -8.84 -10.00 -13.18
CA GLY A 57 -9.65 -9.48 -12.09
C GLY A 57 -9.29 -8.03 -11.75
N ASP A 58 -9.67 -7.63 -10.55
CA ASP A 58 -9.51 -6.28 -10.02
C ASP A 58 -8.45 -6.22 -8.93
N ALA A 59 -7.86 -5.04 -8.70
CA ALA A 59 -7.02 -4.82 -7.54
C ALA A 59 -7.17 -3.40 -6.98
N ILE A 60 -6.86 -3.22 -5.70
CA ILE A 60 -6.90 -1.93 -5.04
C ILE A 60 -5.47 -1.54 -4.66
N ASP A 61 -4.91 -0.57 -5.36
CA ASP A 61 -3.62 0.04 -5.05
C ASP A 61 -3.76 0.97 -3.83
N MET A 62 -3.19 0.52 -2.71
CA MET A 62 -3.28 1.20 -1.42
C MET A 62 -2.28 2.35 -1.27
N THR A 63 -1.38 2.58 -2.25
CA THR A 63 -0.21 3.48 -2.13
C THR A 63 -0.52 4.98 -2.08
N ARG A 64 -1.79 5.35 -1.97
CA ARG A 64 -2.28 6.72 -1.74
C ARG A 64 -2.98 6.89 -0.39
N LEU A 65 -3.10 5.79 0.36
CA LEU A 65 -3.48 5.78 1.77
C LEU A 65 -2.18 5.68 2.56
N ASP A 66 -1.44 6.78 2.62
CA ASP A 66 -0.06 6.88 3.10
C ASP A 66 0.11 7.92 4.22
N ARG A 67 -0.94 8.15 5.02
CA ARG A 67 -0.90 9.10 6.14
C ARG A 67 -0.48 8.45 7.45
N VAL A 68 0.16 9.25 8.29
CA VAL A 68 0.20 9.01 9.74
C VAL A 68 -1.10 9.55 10.34
N LEU A 69 -1.80 8.71 11.09
CA LEU A 69 -3.06 9.05 11.76
C LEU A 69 -2.83 9.51 13.20
N SER A 70 -1.89 8.89 13.89
CA SER A 70 -1.48 9.29 15.24
C SER A 70 -0.05 8.83 15.56
N PHE A 71 0.56 9.51 16.53
CA PHE A 71 1.86 9.14 17.09
C PHE A 71 1.89 9.51 18.57
N ASP A 72 2.24 8.54 19.41
CA ASP A 72 2.51 8.72 20.83
C ASP A 72 4.02 8.77 21.05
N ALA A 73 4.54 9.96 21.38
CA ALA A 73 5.96 10.18 21.56
C ALA A 73 6.52 9.59 22.86
N GLU A 74 5.68 9.24 23.84
CA GLU A 74 6.11 8.59 25.08
C GLU A 74 6.35 7.09 24.85
N THR A 75 5.48 6.45 24.07
CA THR A 75 5.53 4.98 23.85
C THR A 75 6.12 4.57 22.50
N GLY A 76 6.18 5.48 21.53
CA GLY A 76 6.59 5.19 20.16
C GLY A 76 5.49 4.55 19.30
N LEU A 77 4.27 4.46 19.81
CA LEU A 77 3.16 3.86 19.08
C LEU A 77 2.67 4.82 17.98
N THR A 78 2.62 4.35 16.75
CA THR A 78 2.05 5.11 15.62
C THR A 78 0.94 4.32 14.95
N GLU A 79 -0.15 5.02 14.61
CA GLU A 79 -1.19 4.52 13.74
C GLU A 79 -1.02 5.14 12.36
N VAL A 80 -1.02 4.32 11.31
CA VAL A 80 -0.79 4.76 9.94
C VAL A 80 -1.74 4.07 8.97
N GLU A 81 -1.96 4.70 7.83
CA GLU A 81 -2.66 4.06 6.73
C GLU A 81 -1.79 2.97 6.09
N GLY A 82 -2.43 1.88 5.64
CA GLY A 82 -1.72 0.66 5.20
C GLY A 82 -0.89 0.79 3.91
N GLY A 83 -0.94 1.94 3.24
CA GLY A 83 -0.09 2.28 2.10
C GLY A 83 1.19 3.02 2.47
N LEU A 84 1.36 3.45 3.73
CA LEU A 84 2.58 4.14 4.17
C LEU A 84 3.79 3.21 4.05
N GLU A 85 4.86 3.71 3.44
CA GLU A 85 6.12 2.98 3.34
C GLU A 85 6.84 2.94 4.68
N ILE A 86 7.39 1.78 5.06
CA ILE A 86 8.22 1.65 6.28
C ILE A 86 9.39 2.64 6.27
N GLY A 87 10.00 2.88 5.10
CA GLY A 87 11.06 3.88 4.94
C GLY A 87 10.61 5.34 5.19
N GLN A 88 9.31 5.64 5.10
CA GLN A 88 8.78 6.96 5.46
C GLN A 88 8.67 7.12 6.98
N LEU A 89 8.29 6.06 7.71
CA LEU A 89 8.31 6.08 9.18
C LEU A 89 9.70 6.45 9.72
N LEU A 90 10.74 5.87 9.12
CA LEU A 90 12.12 6.22 9.44
C LEU A 90 12.41 7.71 9.22
N LYS A 91 12.02 8.26 8.06
CA LYS A 91 12.27 9.67 7.73
C LYS A 91 11.52 10.63 8.65
N ILE A 92 10.32 10.26 9.10
CA ILE A 92 9.47 11.10 9.93
C ILE A 92 9.98 11.09 11.38
N PHE A 93 10.29 9.91 11.93
CA PHE A 93 10.47 9.75 13.37
C PHE A 93 11.92 9.52 13.83
N ALA A 94 12.89 9.31 12.93
CA ALA A 94 14.28 9.06 13.33
C ALA A 94 14.90 10.23 14.12
N SER A 95 14.55 11.48 13.80
CA SER A 95 15.02 12.65 14.55
C SER A 95 14.49 12.70 15.99
N GLU A 96 13.41 11.99 16.27
CA GLU A 96 12.79 11.87 17.59
C GLU A 96 13.26 10.61 18.35
N GLY A 97 14.24 9.89 17.80
CA GLY A 97 14.81 8.69 18.43
C GLY A 97 14.05 7.39 18.16
N TRP A 98 13.04 7.41 17.28
CA TRP A 98 12.19 6.24 16.99
C TRP A 98 12.53 5.60 15.65
N LEU A 99 12.56 4.27 15.63
CA LEU A 99 12.82 3.45 14.45
C LEU A 99 11.79 2.32 14.37
N PRO A 100 11.36 1.90 13.15
CA PRO A 100 10.55 0.70 13.02
C PRO A 100 11.27 -0.52 13.59
N PRO A 101 10.56 -1.43 14.30
CA PRO A 101 11.17 -2.60 14.94
C PRO A 101 11.73 -3.61 13.93
N VAL A 102 11.24 -3.58 12.69
CA VAL A 102 11.71 -4.43 11.59
C VAL A 102 11.84 -3.58 10.32
N MET A 103 13.03 -3.62 9.72
CA MET A 103 13.36 -2.91 8.49
C MET A 103 13.79 -3.92 7.41
N PRO A 104 12.98 -4.15 6.36
CA PRO A 104 13.43 -4.95 5.23
C PRO A 104 14.51 -4.19 4.42
N GLY A 105 15.31 -4.92 3.65
CA GLY A 105 16.35 -4.33 2.79
C GLY A 105 15.86 -3.72 1.48
N THR A 106 14.55 -3.73 1.22
CA THR A 106 13.92 -3.35 -0.06
C THR A 106 12.88 -2.25 0.08
#